data_AF-A0A6B3EP76-F1
#
_entry.id   AF-A0A6B3EP76-F1
#
_cell.length_a   1.000
_cell.length_b   1.000
_cell.length_c   1.000
_cell.angle_alpha   90.00
_cell.angle_beta   90.00
_cell.angle_gamma   90.00
#
_symmetry.space_group_name_H-M   'P 1'
#
loop_
_entity.id
_entity.type
_entity.pdbx_description
1 polymer ?
#
loop_
_entity_poly.entity_id
_entity_poly.type
_entity_poly.pdbx_seq_one_letter_code
_entity_poly.pdbx_strand_id
1 'polypeptide(L)' 'KAEGIVPGLSVRENIALAALPGLSRFGLVDEKRVDKIVDTFVQRLRIKTSGVGQKVGELSGGNQQKVLLAR' A
#
# COMPACT_ATOMS: atom_id res chain seq x y z
N LYS A 1 -2.06 14.81 14.56
CA LYS A 1 -1.43 14.63 13.23
C LYS A 1 -1.80 13.23 12.75
N ALA A 2 -2.76 13.11 11.83
CA ALA A 2 -3.08 11.82 11.24
C ALA A 2 -1.97 11.49 10.25
N GLU A 3 -1.01 10.70 10.67
CA GLU A 3 0.02 10.13 9.80
C GLU A 3 -0.73 9.41 8.68
N GLY A 4 -0.53 9.78 7.41
CA GLY A 4 -1.35 9.28 6.29
C GLY A 4 -1.17 7.79 5.98
N ILE A 5 -0.53 7.03 6.85
CA ILE A 5 -0.39 5.58 6.84
C ILE A 5 -1.14 5.00 8.05
N VAL A 6 -1.66 3.80 7.92
CA VAL A 6 -2.24 3.04 9.02
C VAL A 6 -1.21 1.99 9.45
N PRO A 7 -0.47 2.18 10.57
CA PRO A 7 0.69 1.34 10.91
C PRO A 7 0.35 -0.14 11.14
N GLY A 8 -0.87 -0.42 11.60
CA GLY A 8 -1.36 -1.77 11.84
C GLY A 8 -1.71 -2.55 10.57
N LEU A 9 -1.86 -1.86 9.44
CA LEU A 9 -2.14 -2.47 8.15
C LEU A 9 -0.84 -2.77 7.40
N SER A 10 -0.91 -3.74 6.50
CA SER A 10 0.18 -4.12 5.60
C SER A 10 0.50 -3.03 4.58
N VAL A 11 1.66 -3.17 3.94
CA VAL A 11 2.04 -2.33 2.78
C VAL A 11 0.97 -2.40 1.69
N ARG A 12 0.48 -3.61 1.39
CA ARG A 12 -0.59 -3.84 0.40
C ARG A 12 -1.84 -3.05 0.74
N GLU A 13 -2.34 -3.18 1.96
CA GLU A 13 -3.56 -2.51 2.40
C GLU A 13 -3.40 -0.99 2.40
N ASN A 14 -2.27 -0.48 2.87
CA ASN A 14 -2.00 0.96 2.84
C ASN A 14 -1.99 1.55 1.43
N ILE A 15 -1.38 0.85 0.47
CA ILE A 15 -1.36 1.28 -0.94
C ILE A 15 -2.74 1.08 -1.58
N ALA A 16 -3.43 -0.03 -1.30
CA ALA A 16 -4.74 -0.32 -1.86
C ALA A 16 -5.81 0.67 -1.41
N LEU A 17 -5.73 1.20 -0.17
CA LEU A 17 -6.66 2.21 0.36
C LEU A 17 -6.79 3.45 -0.54
N ALA A 18 -5.74 3.80 -1.29
CA ALA A 18 -5.74 4.85 -2.31
C ALA A 18 -6.61 4.55 -3.52
N ALA A 19 -6.57 3.29 -3.93
CA ALA A 19 -7.04 2.83 -5.22
C ALA A 19 -8.45 2.22 -5.15
N LEU A 20 -8.94 1.89 -3.96
CA LEU A 20 -10.26 1.29 -3.72
C LEU A 20 -11.43 1.94 -4.48
N PRO A 21 -11.55 3.29 -4.57
CA PRO A 21 -12.65 3.91 -5.32
C PRO A 21 -12.62 3.60 -6.84
N GLY A 22 -11.45 3.31 -7.40
CA GLY A 22 -11.29 2.96 -8.83
C GLY A 22 -11.12 1.46 -9.12
N LEU A 23 -11.06 0.63 -8.07
CA LEU A 23 -10.80 -0.81 -8.16
C LEU A 23 -11.96 -1.69 -7.75
N SER A 24 -13.08 -1.10 -7.33
CA SER A 24 -14.30 -1.83 -7.01
C SER A 24 -15.35 -1.66 -8.12
N ARG A 25 -16.04 -2.75 -8.46
CA ARG A 25 -17.21 -2.75 -9.35
C ARG A 25 -18.33 -3.52 -8.67
N PHE A 26 -19.48 -2.88 -8.48
CA PHE A 26 -20.62 -3.43 -7.72
C PHE A 26 -20.24 -3.93 -6.31
N GLY A 27 -19.30 -3.24 -5.64
CA GLY A 27 -18.82 -3.62 -4.31
C GLY A 27 -17.79 -4.76 -4.28
N LEU A 28 -17.43 -5.35 -5.43
CA LEU A 28 -16.41 -6.38 -5.54
C LEU A 28 -15.07 -5.76 -5.94
N VAL A 29 -14.02 -6.08 -5.19
CA VAL A 29 -12.65 -5.62 -5.46
C VAL A 29 -11.96 -6.61 -6.41
N ASP A 30 -11.31 -6.09 -7.44
CA ASP A 30 -10.43 -6.91 -8.29
C ASP A 30 -9.06 -7.05 -7.63
N GLU A 31 -8.88 -8.11 -6.84
CA GLU A 31 -7.65 -8.39 -6.09
C GLU A 31 -6.41 -8.50 -7.00
N LYS A 32 -6.56 -9.04 -8.23
CA LYS A 32 -5.44 -9.14 -9.18
C LYS A 32 -4.98 -7.75 -9.64
N ARG A 33 -5.95 -6.85 -9.85
CA ARG A 33 -5.64 -5.46 -10.21
C ARG A 33 -5.03 -4.69 -9.04
N VAL A 34 -5.48 -4.95 -7.81
CA VAL A 34 -4.85 -4.42 -6.59
C VAL A 34 -3.39 -4.86 -6.52
N ASP A 35 -3.12 -6.16 -6.65
CA ASP A 35 -1.75 -6.71 -6.57
C ASP A 35 -0.84 -6.06 -7.61
N LYS A 36 -1.31 -5.93 -8.86
CA LYS A 36 -0.53 -5.28 -9.93
C LYS A 36 -0.19 -3.81 -9.62
N ILE A 37 -1.12 -3.08 -9.00
CA ILE A 37 -0.90 -1.68 -8.61
C ILE A 37 0.09 -1.60 -7.46
N VAL A 38 -0.08 -2.45 -6.44
CA VAL A 38 0.82 -2.53 -5.29
C VAL A 38 2.25 -2.82 -5.76
N ASP A 39 2.43 -3.84 -6.59
CA ASP A 39 3.73 -4.19 -7.16
C ASP A 39 4.34 -3.03 -7.95
N THR A 40 3.53 -2.34 -8.76
CA THR A 40 3.98 -1.17 -9.51
C THR A 40 4.55 -0.09 -8.59
N PHE A 41 3.86 0.23 -7.49
CA PHE A 41 4.33 1.25 -6.55
C PHE A 41 5.54 0.80 -5.73
N VAL A 42 5.56 -0.45 -5.26
CA VAL A 42 6.69 -1.02 -4.52
C VAL A 42 7.96 -0.94 -5.36
N GLN A 43 7.89 -1.30 -6.64
CA GLN A 43 9.03 -1.23 -7.56
C GLN A 43 9.42 0.22 -7.88
N ARG A 44 8.45 1.06 -8.27
CA ARG A 44 8.74 2.46 -8.68
C ARG A 44 9.31 3.31 -7.55
N LEU A 45 8.80 3.16 -6.34
CA LEU A 45 9.27 3.91 -5.16
C LEU A 45 10.41 3.21 -4.41
N ARG A 46 10.79 1.99 -4.84
CA ARG A 46 11.82 1.17 -4.19
C ARG A 46 11.54 1.02 -2.70
N ILE A 47 10.33 0.59 -2.37
CA ILE A 47 9.91 0.30 -0.99
C ILE A 47 10.63 -0.97 -0.56
N LYS A 48 11.54 -0.85 0.40
CA LYS A 48 12.22 -2.02 0.98
C LYS A 48 11.28 -2.64 2.01
N THR A 49 10.82 -3.84 1.72
CA THR A 49 9.91 -4.64 2.56
C THR A 49 10.27 -6.12 2.45
N SER A 50 10.00 -6.93 3.47
CA SER A 50 10.09 -8.40 3.39
C SER A 50 8.96 -9.02 2.57
N GLY A 51 7.92 -8.23 2.25
CA GLY A 51 6.80 -8.61 1.40
C GLY A 51 5.66 -7.60 1.55
N VAL A 52 4.71 -7.60 0.61
CA VAL A 52 3.59 -6.64 0.66
C VAL A 52 2.64 -6.87 1.85
N GLY A 53 2.74 -8.03 2.51
CA GLY A 53 2.04 -8.33 3.77
C GLY A 53 2.71 -7.78 5.03
N GLN A 54 3.94 -7.27 4.96
CA GLN A 54 4.61 -6.67 6.11
C GLN A 54 3.82 -5.44 6.61
N LYS A 55 3.68 -5.28 7.93
CA LYS A 55 3.02 -4.11 8.51
C LYS A 55 3.83 -2.86 8.24
N VAL A 56 3.18 -1.76 7.87
CA VAL A 56 3.88 -0.49 7.60
C VAL A 56 4.57 0.05 8.86
N GLY A 57 4.01 -0.20 10.04
CA GLY A 57 4.63 0.17 11.32
C GLY A 57 6.00 -0.48 11.57
N GLU A 58 6.32 -1.59 10.91
CA GLU A 58 7.60 -2.30 11.05
C GLU A 58 8.67 -1.79 10.08
N LEU A 59 8.29 -0.96 9.11
CA LEU A 59 9.22 -0.36 8.16
C LEU A 59 9.99 0.80 8.79
N SER A 60 11.19 1.07 8.26
CA SER A 60 11.90 2.31 8.62
C SER A 60 11.10 3.55 8.18
N GLY A 61 11.27 4.68 8.88
CA GLY A 61 10.56 5.92 8.56
C GLY A 61 10.66 6.36 7.09
N GLY A 62 11.83 6.15 6.45
CA GLY A 62 11.99 6.43 5.03
C GLY A 62 11.17 5.52 4.10
N ASN A 63 10.96 4.25 4.47
CA ASN A 63 10.06 3.36 3.73
C ASN A 63 8.59 3.63 4.04
N GLN A 64 8.27 4.06 5.28
CA GLN A 64 6.93 4.53 5.64
C GLN A 64 6.53 5.76 4.81
N GLN A 65 7.43 6.72 4.62
CA GLN A 65 7.20 7.88 3.74
C GLN A 65 6.95 7.47 2.28
N LYS A 66 7.65 6.44 1.77
CA LYS A 66 7.41 5.94 0.41
C LYS A 66 6.04 5.26 0.29
N VAL A 67 5.63 4.50 1.30
CA VAL A 67 4.27 3.91 1.33
C VAL A 67 3.20 5.00 1.35
N LEU A 68 3.43 6.08 2.11
CA LEU A 68 2.55 7.24 2.13
C LEU A 68 2.40 7.89 0.74
N LEU A 69 3.47 7.94 -0.06
CA LEU A 69 3.45 8.48 -1.43
C LEU A 69 2.79 7.55 -2.45
N ALA A 70 2.71 6.25 -2.15
CA ALA A 70 2.01 5.26 -2.97
C ALA A 70 0.51 5.15 -2.65
N ARG A 71 0.09 5.74 -1.53
CA ARG A 71 -1.32 5.88 -1.16
C ARG A 71 -1.97 7.06 -1.90
#